data_AF-A0A199UJS1-F1
#
_entry.id   AF-A0A199UJS1-F1
#
_cell.length_a   1.000
_cell.length_b   1.000
_cell.length_c   1.000
_cell.angle_alpha   90.00
_cell.angle_beta   90.00
_cell.angle_gamma   90.00
#
_symmetry.space_group_name_H-M   'P 1'
#
loop_
_entity.id
_entity.type
_entity.pdbx_description
1 polymer ?
#
loop_
_entity_poly.entity_id
_entity_poly.type
_entity_poly.pdbx_seq_one_letter_code
_entity_poly.pdbx_strand_id
1 'polypeptide(L)'
;MGVFSTYSSSPSDAASTPHTHKVFLLCNYILLGAASSCIFLTLSLRLLPSPCGLLLIFLHALTAVGAAAGCAASRGSARWHAAHMAGTVLAAIFQGAVALLAFTRTPDFLTELRSYVREEDAEVILKMVGGLGIAIFVLEWMVLALAFFLRFYAVVEGGADHHEARMRSAKVGNEESLKDWPWPFQV
;
A
#
# COMPACT_ATOMS: atom_id res chain seq x y z
N MET A 1 -41.96 -42.43 -3.30
CA MET A 1 -41.70 -41.47 -2.21
C MET A 1 -40.49 -40.64 -2.60
N GLY A 2 -40.72 -39.49 -3.22
CA GLY A 2 -39.66 -38.53 -3.56
C GLY A 2 -39.64 -37.44 -2.51
N VAL A 3 -38.53 -37.27 -1.80
CA VAL A 3 -38.37 -36.19 -0.83
C VAL A 3 -37.74 -35.00 -1.53
N PHE A 4 -38.50 -33.92 -1.52
CA PHE A 4 -38.27 -32.64 -2.13
C PHE A 4 -37.12 -31.91 -1.42
N SER A 5 -36.02 -31.65 -2.12
CA SER A 5 -34.92 -30.82 -1.59
C SER A 5 -35.15 -29.38 -2.06
N THR A 6 -35.83 -28.58 -1.24
CA THR A 6 -35.90 -27.12 -1.44
C THR A 6 -34.53 -26.51 -1.15
N TYR A 7 -33.81 -26.14 -2.21
CA TYR A 7 -32.75 -25.13 -2.13
C TYR A 7 -33.40 -23.79 -1.78
N SER A 8 -33.22 -23.33 -0.54
CA SER A 8 -33.41 -21.92 -0.20
C SER A 8 -32.16 -21.17 -0.63
N SER A 9 -32.13 -20.73 -1.88
CA SER A 9 -31.24 -19.67 -2.31
C SER A 9 -31.74 -18.35 -1.72
N SER A 10 -31.11 -17.88 -0.65
CA SER A 10 -31.14 -16.47 -0.27
C SER A 10 -30.02 -15.75 -1.02
N PRO A 11 -30.34 -14.79 -1.91
CA PRO A 11 -29.36 -13.93 -2.56
C PRO A 11 -29.42 -12.54 -1.91
N SER A 12 -28.57 -12.29 -0.94
CA SER A 12 -28.38 -10.94 -0.40
C SER A 12 -27.04 -10.91 0.35
N ASP A 13 -26.23 -9.89 0.05
CA ASP A 13 -25.05 -9.45 0.80
C ASP A 13 -23.65 -9.96 0.36
N ALA A 14 -23.38 -9.97 -0.95
CA ALA A 14 -22.01 -10.11 -1.48
C ALA A 14 -21.63 -9.07 -2.56
N ALA A 15 -22.40 -7.97 -2.68
CA ALA A 15 -22.31 -7.08 -3.84
C ALA A 15 -21.36 -5.88 -3.67
N SER A 16 -21.00 -5.47 -2.44
CA SER A 16 -20.23 -4.24 -2.16
C SER A 16 -18.70 -4.45 -2.06
N THR A 17 -18.25 -5.63 -1.62
CA THR A 17 -16.82 -5.98 -1.48
C THR A 17 -16.05 -6.19 -2.80
N PRO A 18 -16.62 -6.70 -3.92
CA PRO A 18 -15.85 -6.94 -5.13
C PRO A 18 -15.48 -5.65 -5.87
N HIS A 19 -16.28 -4.59 -5.77
CA HIS A 19 -15.99 -3.32 -6.45
C HIS A 19 -14.84 -2.57 -5.75
N THR A 20 -14.89 -2.45 -4.43
CA THR A 20 -13.84 -1.81 -3.61
C THR A 20 -12.48 -2.48 -3.78
N HIS A 21 -12.45 -3.82 -3.85
CA HIS A 21 -11.21 -4.57 -4.10
C HIS A 21 -10.65 -4.35 -5.52
N LYS A 22 -11.50 -4.26 -6.54
CA LYS A 22 -11.06 -3.94 -7.92
C LYS A 22 -10.47 -2.54 -8.03
N VAL A 23 -11.10 -1.55 -7.38
CA VAL A 23 -10.57 -0.18 -7.31
C VAL A 23 -9.23 -0.16 -6.57
N PHE A 24 -9.09 -0.95 -5.51
CA PHE A 24 -7.83 -1.06 -4.76
C PHE A 24 -6.69 -1.59 -5.61
N LEU A 25 -6.92 -2.68 -6.35
CA LEU A 25 -5.92 -3.20 -7.28
C LEU A 25 -5.60 -2.19 -8.38
N LEU A 26 -6.60 -1.55 -8.98
CA LEU A 26 -6.39 -0.54 -10.01
C LEU A 26 -5.52 0.62 -9.51
N CYS A 27 -5.81 1.15 -8.32
CA CYS A 27 -5.00 2.21 -7.71
C CYS A 27 -3.56 1.75 -7.47
N ASN A 28 -3.33 0.53 -6.96
CA ASN A 28 -1.98 0.00 -6.77
C ASN A 28 -1.22 -0.17 -8.10
N TYR A 29 -1.90 -0.60 -9.18
CA TYR A 29 -1.27 -0.69 -10.50
C TYR A 29 -0.91 0.68 -11.09
N ILE A 30 -1.79 1.67 -10.95
CA ILE A 30 -1.51 3.05 -11.37
C ILE A 30 -0.33 3.60 -10.57
N LEU A 31 -0.31 3.35 -9.26
CA LEU A 31 0.76 3.78 -8.35
C LEU A 31 2.11 3.15 -8.70
N LEU A 32 2.11 1.86 -9.04
CA LEU A 32 3.30 1.16 -9.54
C LEU A 32 3.80 1.75 -10.87
N GLY A 33 2.89 2.02 -11.81
CA GLY A 33 3.21 2.66 -13.08
C GLY A 33 3.76 4.08 -12.91
N ALA A 34 3.14 4.88 -12.06
CA ALA A 34 3.57 6.24 -11.74
C ALA A 34 4.95 6.24 -11.06
N ALA A 35 5.17 5.37 -10.07
CA ALA A 35 6.46 5.22 -9.40
C ALA A 35 7.57 4.82 -10.40
N SER A 36 7.31 3.84 -11.27
CA SER A 36 8.28 3.43 -12.30
C SER A 36 8.59 4.55 -13.29
N SER A 37 7.59 5.32 -13.72
CA SER A 37 7.77 6.49 -14.59
C SER A 37 8.62 7.57 -13.90
N CYS A 38 8.39 7.79 -12.60
CA CYS A 38 9.16 8.73 -11.81
C CYS A 38 10.63 8.30 -11.66
N ILE A 39 10.89 6.99 -11.51
CA ILE A 39 12.25 6.43 -11.53
C ILE A 39 12.91 6.70 -12.88
N PHE A 40 12.23 6.45 -14.01
CA PHE A 40 12.78 6.72 -15.34
C PHE A 40 13.08 8.21 -15.58
N LEU A 41 12.18 9.11 -15.17
CA LEU A 41 12.41 10.56 -15.25
C LEU A 41 13.59 10.98 -14.37
N THR A 42 13.69 10.43 -13.17
CA THR A 42 14.81 10.67 -12.25
C THR A 42 16.13 10.17 -12.85
N LEU A 43 16.16 9.00 -13.48
CA LEU A 43 17.34 8.49 -14.19
C LEU A 43 17.69 9.32 -15.43
N SER A 44 16.68 9.91 -16.09
CA SER A 44 16.88 10.77 -17.26
C SER A 44 17.65 12.06 -16.93
N LEU A 45 17.63 12.50 -15.66
CA LEU A 45 18.46 13.60 -15.16
C LEU A 45 19.97 13.27 -15.12
N ARG A 46 20.36 12.01 -15.44
CA ARG A 46 21.75 11.50 -15.41
C ARG A 46 22.50 11.99 -14.18
N LEU A 47 21.92 11.72 -13.02
CA LEU A 47 22.46 12.11 -11.73
C LEU A 47 23.89 11.56 -11.59
N LEU A 48 24.85 12.42 -11.22
CA LEU A 48 26.08 11.96 -10.58
C LEU A 48 25.70 11.20 -9.28
N PRO A 49 26.58 10.37 -8.69
CA PRO A 49 26.32 9.76 -7.39
C PRO A 49 26.22 10.85 -6.30
N SER A 50 25.06 11.50 -6.22
CA SER A 50 24.64 12.44 -5.19
C SER A 50 23.79 11.68 -4.19
N PRO A 51 24.00 11.87 -2.87
CA PRO A 51 23.19 11.23 -1.84
C PRO A 51 21.70 11.60 -1.99
N CYS A 52 21.39 12.82 -2.42
CA CYS A 52 20.01 13.26 -2.63
C CYS A 52 19.32 12.50 -3.77
N GLY A 53 20.03 12.29 -4.89
CA GLY A 53 19.53 11.49 -6.02
C GLY A 53 19.28 10.03 -5.67
N LEU A 54 20.17 9.43 -4.87
CA LEU A 54 19.99 8.06 -4.38
C LEU A 54 18.78 7.94 -3.44
N LEU A 55 18.60 8.90 -2.53
CA LEU A 55 17.44 8.93 -1.63
C LEU A 55 16.12 9.08 -2.39
N LEU A 56 16.08 9.90 -3.45
CA LEU A 56 14.92 10.01 -4.33
C LEU A 56 14.56 8.67 -4.99
N ILE A 57 15.54 8.02 -5.61
CA ILE A 57 15.33 6.72 -6.28
C ILE A 57 14.87 5.68 -5.27
N PHE A 58 15.49 5.66 -4.08
CA PHE A 58 15.11 4.76 -2.99
C PHE A 58 13.66 4.99 -2.55
N LEU A 59 13.22 6.24 -2.44
CA LEU A 59 11.86 6.58 -2.04
C LEU A 59 10.82 6.14 -3.09
N HIS A 60 11.11 6.33 -4.37
CA HIS A 60 10.28 5.78 -5.45
C HIS A 60 10.28 4.25 -5.47
N ALA A 61 11.41 3.60 -5.16
CA ALA A 61 11.49 2.14 -5.05
C ALA A 61 10.65 1.62 -3.88
N LEU A 62 10.67 2.27 -2.72
CA LEU A 62 9.78 1.94 -1.59
C LEU A 62 8.30 2.06 -1.97
N THR A 63 7.94 3.11 -2.70
CA THR A 63 6.59 3.32 -3.23
C THR A 63 6.18 2.15 -4.14
N ALA A 64 7.05 1.73 -5.06
CA ALA A 64 6.80 0.60 -5.95
C ALA A 64 6.68 -0.74 -5.20
N VAL A 65 7.52 -0.98 -4.19
CA VAL A 65 7.44 -2.16 -3.33
C VAL A 65 6.12 -2.17 -2.55
N GLY A 66 5.71 -1.01 -2.00
CA GLY A 66 4.43 -0.86 -1.32
C GLY A 66 3.24 -1.17 -2.23
N ALA A 67 3.26 -0.67 -3.47
CA ALA A 67 2.24 -0.94 -4.48
C ALA A 67 2.16 -2.45 -4.83
N ALA A 68 3.32 -3.07 -5.07
CA ALA A 68 3.42 -4.49 -5.38
C ALA A 68 2.96 -5.36 -4.20
N ALA A 69 3.32 -4.98 -2.98
CA ALA A 69 2.85 -5.63 -1.76
C ALA A 69 1.32 -5.48 -1.60
N GLY A 70 0.74 -4.31 -1.90
CA GLY A 70 -0.70 -4.09 -1.91
C GLY A 70 -1.42 -5.05 -2.88
N CYS A 71 -0.88 -5.24 -4.08
CA CYS A 71 -1.40 -6.24 -5.03
C CYS A 71 -1.30 -7.69 -4.50
N ALA A 72 -0.24 -8.01 -3.74
CA ALA A 72 0.01 -9.35 -3.19
C ALA A 72 -0.71 -9.64 -1.86
N ALA A 73 -1.03 -8.60 -1.07
CA ALA A 73 -1.57 -8.68 0.28
C ALA A 73 -2.98 -9.28 0.38
N SER A 74 -3.63 -9.58 -0.75
CA SER A 74 -4.83 -10.42 -0.78
C SER A 74 -4.58 -11.87 -0.28
N ARG A 75 -3.33 -12.26 0.03
CA ARG A 75 -2.95 -13.67 0.30
C ARG A 75 -2.16 -13.99 1.59
N GLY A 76 -1.85 -13.08 2.52
CA GLY A 76 -1.36 -13.54 3.84
C GLY A 76 -0.60 -12.63 4.82
N SER A 77 -0.56 -13.16 6.06
CA SER A 77 0.21 -12.92 7.31
C SER A 77 0.10 -11.58 8.08
N ALA A 78 -0.58 -11.66 9.23
CA ALA A 78 -0.91 -10.56 10.15
C ALA A 78 0.27 -9.95 10.95
N ARG A 79 1.44 -10.60 10.99
CA ARG A 79 2.42 -10.37 12.09
C ARG A 79 3.22 -9.06 12.01
N TRP A 80 3.26 -8.39 10.85
CA TRP A 80 4.03 -7.15 10.65
C TRP A 80 3.18 -5.98 10.11
N HIS A 81 1.86 -6.09 10.14
CA HIS A 81 0.98 -5.09 9.52
C HIS A 81 1.14 -3.69 10.12
N ALA A 82 1.27 -3.55 11.44
CA ALA A 82 1.39 -2.23 12.07
C ALA A 82 2.69 -1.53 11.66
N ALA A 83 3.81 -2.25 11.67
CA ALA A 83 5.10 -1.71 11.24
C ALA A 83 5.12 -1.40 9.74
N HIS A 84 4.54 -2.27 8.91
CA HIS A 84 4.40 -2.03 7.47
C HIS A 84 3.51 -0.80 7.17
N MET A 85 2.38 -0.65 7.87
CA MET A 85 1.50 0.51 7.73
C MET A 85 2.19 1.81 8.19
N ALA A 86 2.89 1.79 9.33
CA ALA A 86 3.65 2.95 9.78
C ALA A 86 4.77 3.31 8.79
N GLY A 87 5.51 2.32 8.30
CA GLY A 87 6.58 2.52 7.32
C GLY A 87 6.07 3.08 5.99
N THR A 88 4.94 2.57 5.49
CA THR A 88 4.32 3.08 4.24
C THR A 88 3.77 4.49 4.40
N VAL A 89 3.15 4.83 5.53
CA VAL A 89 2.70 6.21 5.80
C VAL A 89 3.88 7.18 5.90
N LEU A 90 4.95 6.79 6.61
CA LEU A 90 6.16 7.61 6.71
C LEU A 90 6.81 7.81 5.33
N ALA A 91 6.93 6.73 4.54
CA ALA A 91 7.45 6.80 3.18
C ALA A 91 6.60 7.76 2.31
N ALA A 92 5.27 7.68 2.39
CA ALA A 92 4.37 8.58 1.67
C ALA A 92 4.56 10.04 2.10
N ILE A 93 4.70 10.33 3.39
CA ILE A 93 4.95 11.71 3.87
C ILE A 93 6.26 12.26 3.32
N PHE A 94 7.34 11.48 3.41
CA PHE A 94 8.63 11.88 2.84
C PHE A 94 8.52 12.08 1.33
N GLN A 95 7.83 11.19 0.63
CA GLN A 95 7.62 11.24 -0.81
C GLN A 95 6.88 12.51 -1.23
N GLY A 96 5.80 12.87 -0.52
CA GLY A 96 5.07 14.11 -0.76
C GLY A 96 5.90 15.36 -0.48
N ALA A 97 6.63 15.39 0.64
CA ALA A 97 7.49 16.52 0.99
C ALA A 97 8.58 16.77 -0.06
N VAL A 98 9.27 15.71 -0.48
CA VAL A 98 10.32 15.81 -1.48
C VAL A 98 9.75 16.17 -2.86
N ALA A 99 8.58 15.64 -3.24
CA ALA A 99 7.90 16.01 -4.47
C ALA A 99 7.51 17.50 -4.51
N LEU A 100 7.01 18.04 -3.39
CA LEU A 100 6.71 19.47 -3.26
C LEU A 100 7.98 20.32 -3.38
N LEU A 101 9.09 19.90 -2.77
CA LEU A 101 10.36 20.60 -2.89
C LEU A 101 10.88 20.57 -4.34
N ALA A 102 10.84 19.41 -5.01
CA ALA A 102 11.22 19.28 -6.41
C ALA A 102 10.37 20.16 -7.34
N PHE A 103 9.08 20.30 -7.05
CA PHE A 103 8.15 21.10 -7.86
C PHE A 103 8.24 22.61 -7.60
N THR A 104 8.36 23.01 -6.34
CA THR A 104 8.31 24.44 -5.93
C THR A 104 9.69 25.09 -5.83
N ARG A 105 10.73 24.31 -5.55
CA ARG A 105 12.12 24.75 -5.37
C ARG A 105 13.04 24.05 -6.38
N THR A 106 12.56 23.86 -7.61
CA THR A 106 13.26 23.17 -8.69
C THR A 106 14.72 23.62 -8.89
N PRO A 107 15.06 24.93 -9.00
CA PRO A 107 16.45 25.34 -9.26
C PRO A 107 17.38 25.03 -8.07
N ASP A 108 16.91 25.28 -6.84
CA ASP A 108 17.67 24.98 -5.62
C ASP A 108 17.88 23.47 -5.47
N PHE A 109 16.85 22.68 -5.78
CA PHE A 109 16.88 21.22 -5.66
C PHE A 109 17.73 20.55 -6.76
N LEU A 110 17.74 21.08 -7.99
CA LEU A 110 18.64 20.65 -9.06
C LEU A 110 20.12 20.78 -8.69
N THR A 111 20.45 21.87 -7.99
CA THR A 111 21.83 22.15 -7.55
C THR A 111 22.34 21.07 -6.61
N GLU A 112 21.49 20.60 -5.68
CA GLU A 112 21.80 19.51 -4.76
C GLU A 112 21.86 18.13 -5.46
N LEU A 113 21.05 17.94 -6.49
CA LEU A 113 21.01 16.71 -7.28
C LEU A 113 22.23 16.54 -8.20
N ARG A 114 22.98 17.61 -8.50
CA ARG A 114 24.15 17.59 -9.40
C ARG A 114 23.86 16.88 -10.74
N SER A 115 22.90 17.40 -11.49
CA SER A 115 22.54 16.90 -12.82
C SER A 115 23.61 17.21 -13.90
N TYR A 116 23.79 16.29 -14.85
CA TYR A 116 24.67 16.45 -16.03
C TYR A 116 23.92 16.97 -17.28
N VAL A 117 22.60 17.17 -17.18
CA VAL A 117 21.76 17.67 -18.28
C VAL A 117 21.81 19.20 -18.32
N ARG A 118 21.62 19.81 -19.50
CA ARG A 118 21.48 21.28 -19.62
C ARG A 118 20.42 21.77 -18.63
N GLU A 119 20.71 22.86 -17.93
CA GLU A 119 19.87 23.35 -16.82
C GLU A 119 18.41 23.54 -17.23
N GLU A 120 18.16 24.01 -18.46
CA GLU A 120 16.81 24.18 -18.99
C GLU A 120 16.02 22.86 -19.11
N ASP A 121 16.64 21.79 -19.58
CA ASP A 121 15.98 20.49 -19.77
C ASP A 121 15.85 19.77 -18.42
N ALA A 122 16.85 19.92 -17.54
CA ALA A 122 16.84 19.36 -16.19
C ALA A 122 15.71 19.97 -15.34
N GLU A 123 15.45 21.27 -15.48
CA GLU A 123 14.39 21.96 -14.73
C GLU A 123 13.00 21.43 -15.11
N VAL A 124 12.75 21.25 -16.41
CA VAL A 124 11.47 20.70 -16.89
C VAL A 124 11.30 19.26 -16.40
N ILE A 125 12.33 18.42 -16.53
CA ILE A 125 12.26 17.03 -16.07
C ILE A 125 12.00 16.98 -14.55
N LEU A 126 12.69 17.79 -13.76
CA LEU A 126 12.52 17.81 -12.31
C LEU A 126 11.13 18.33 -11.89
N LYS A 127 10.57 19.32 -12.60
CA LYS A 127 9.17 19.74 -12.41
C LYS A 127 8.18 18.62 -12.73
N MET A 128 8.43 17.84 -13.78
CA MET A 128 7.62 16.67 -14.11
C MET A 128 7.74 15.59 -13.03
N VAL A 129 8.95 15.33 -12.51
CA VAL A 129 9.19 14.42 -11.37
C VAL A 129 8.44 14.89 -10.13
N GLY A 130 8.53 16.18 -9.78
CA GLY A 130 7.82 16.76 -8.64
C GLY A 130 6.30 16.69 -8.80
N GLY A 131 5.78 17.06 -9.97
CA GLY A 131 4.35 16.98 -10.27
C GLY A 131 3.80 15.55 -10.22
N LEU A 132 4.52 14.60 -10.83
CA LEU A 132 4.17 13.19 -10.77
C LEU A 132 4.30 12.64 -9.33
N GLY A 133 5.28 13.10 -8.57
CA GLY A 133 5.44 12.79 -7.15
C GLY A 133 4.27 13.26 -6.28
N ILE A 134 3.73 14.45 -6.56
CA ILE A 134 2.51 14.94 -5.88
C ILE A 134 1.31 14.05 -6.24
N ALA A 135 1.17 13.64 -7.50
CA ALA A 135 0.11 12.71 -7.90
C ALA A 135 0.26 11.33 -7.22
N ILE A 136 1.49 10.81 -7.12
CA ILE A 136 1.82 9.59 -6.38
C ILE A 136 1.41 9.74 -4.92
N PHE A 137 1.77 10.83 -4.27
CA PHE A 137 1.41 11.10 -2.87
C PHE A 137 -0.10 11.02 -2.65
N VAL A 138 -0.89 11.70 -3.49
CA VAL A 138 -2.36 11.64 -3.41
C VAL A 138 -2.86 10.20 -3.61
N LEU A 139 -2.32 9.48 -4.58
CA LEU A 139 -2.69 8.08 -4.83
C LEU A 139 -2.30 7.15 -3.66
N GLU A 140 -1.17 7.37 -2.99
CA GLU A 140 -0.76 6.62 -1.80
C GLU A 140 -1.79 6.77 -0.68
N TRP A 141 -2.23 7.99 -0.39
CA TRP A 141 -3.29 8.24 0.59
C TRP A 141 -4.61 7.59 0.20
N MET A 142 -4.98 7.61 -1.08
CA MET A 142 -6.17 6.92 -1.58
C MET A 142 -6.07 5.41 -1.38
N VAL A 143 -4.93 4.79 -1.69
CA VAL A 143 -4.67 3.36 -1.51
C VAL A 143 -4.72 2.98 -0.03
N LEU A 144 -4.10 3.78 0.86
CA LEU A 144 -4.13 3.56 2.30
C LEU A 144 -5.56 3.66 2.88
N ALA A 145 -6.32 4.67 2.46
CA ALA A 145 -7.71 4.82 2.86
C ALA A 145 -8.55 3.62 2.38
N LEU A 146 -8.35 3.19 1.13
CA LEU A 146 -9.08 2.06 0.57
C LEU A 146 -8.72 0.73 1.23
N ALA A 147 -7.44 0.52 1.56
CA ALA A 147 -6.99 -0.62 2.36
C ALA A 147 -7.64 -0.61 3.76
N PHE A 148 -7.73 0.56 4.39
CA PHE A 148 -8.42 0.72 5.66
C PHE A 148 -9.91 0.37 5.54
N PHE A 149 -10.61 0.88 4.53
CA PHE A 149 -12.01 0.54 4.29
C PHE A 149 -12.22 -0.96 4.08
N LEU A 150 -11.42 -1.59 3.20
CA LEU A 150 -11.50 -3.04 2.97
C LEU A 150 -11.33 -3.84 4.26
N ARG A 151 -10.41 -3.42 5.14
CA ARG A 151 -10.20 -4.07 6.43
C ARG A 151 -11.33 -3.77 7.42
N PHE A 152 -11.83 -2.55 7.45
CA PHE A 152 -12.94 -2.15 8.30
C PHE A 152 -14.21 -2.94 7.96
N TYR A 153 -14.57 -3.02 6.67
CA TYR A 153 -15.70 -3.84 6.23
C TYR A 153 -15.50 -5.32 6.57
N ALA A 154 -14.30 -5.89 6.33
CA ALA A 154 -14.04 -7.28 6.71
C ALA A 154 -14.18 -7.55 8.22
N VAL A 155 -13.81 -6.59 9.08
CA VAL A 155 -13.96 -6.71 10.54
C VAL A 155 -15.41 -6.52 11.00
N VAL A 156 -16.12 -5.54 10.43
CA VAL A 156 -17.52 -5.25 10.79
C VAL A 156 -18.45 -6.35 10.30
N GLU A 157 -18.28 -6.80 9.05
CA GLU A 157 -19.12 -7.82 8.41
C GLU A 157 -18.76 -9.23 8.93
N GLY A 158 -17.46 -9.50 9.12
CA GLY A 158 -17.00 -10.73 9.77
C GLY A 158 -17.42 -10.85 11.24
N GLY A 159 -17.74 -9.74 11.91
CA GLY A 159 -18.26 -9.74 13.28
C GLY A 159 -19.62 -10.44 13.45
N ALA A 160 -20.43 -10.51 12.39
CA ALA A 160 -21.72 -11.21 12.40
C ALA A 160 -21.56 -12.74 12.24
N ASP A 161 -20.59 -13.19 11.43
CA ASP A 161 -20.31 -14.62 11.18
C ASP A 161 -19.35 -15.26 12.20
N HIS A 162 -18.60 -14.44 12.96
CA HIS A 162 -17.60 -14.94 13.91
C HIS A 162 -18.18 -15.67 15.14
N HIS A 163 -19.49 -15.56 15.42
CA HIS A 163 -20.12 -16.34 16.49
C HIS A 163 -20.32 -17.81 16.08
N GLU A 164 -20.41 -18.13 14.78
CA GLU A 164 -20.57 -19.49 14.28
C GLU A 164 -19.24 -20.11 13.80
N ALA A 165 -18.35 -19.32 13.18
CA ALA A 165 -17.09 -19.83 12.64
C ALA A 165 -16.02 -20.15 13.71
N ARG A 166 -16.07 -19.50 14.88
CA ARG A 166 -15.11 -19.74 15.97
C ARG A 166 -15.24 -21.14 16.59
N MET A 167 -16.41 -21.80 16.45
CA MET A 167 -16.59 -23.19 16.90
C MET A 167 -16.02 -24.22 15.92
N ARG A 168 -15.80 -23.88 14.64
CA ARG A 168 -15.28 -24.83 13.63
C ARG A 168 -13.77 -24.73 13.41
N SER A 169 -13.16 -23.56 13.62
CA SER A 169 -11.73 -23.35 13.32
C SER A 169 -10.77 -23.61 14.51
N ALA A 170 -11.28 -24.03 15.67
CA ALA A 170 -10.45 -24.33 16.84
C ALA A 170 -9.75 -25.71 16.80
N LYS A 171 -9.85 -26.47 15.68
CA LYS A 171 -9.34 -27.85 15.61
C LYS A 171 -8.22 -28.12 14.61
N VAL A 172 -7.70 -27.14 13.87
CA VAL A 172 -6.56 -27.37 12.96
C VAL A 172 -5.64 -26.15 12.95
N GLY A 173 -4.52 -26.24 13.67
CA GLY A 173 -3.39 -25.30 13.53
C GLY A 173 -2.97 -24.51 14.77
N ASN A 174 -2.99 -25.10 15.98
CA ASN A 174 -2.31 -24.48 17.13
C ASN A 174 -1.75 -25.54 18.09
N GLU A 175 -0.71 -26.25 17.66
CA GLU A 175 -0.03 -27.28 18.48
C GLU A 175 1.33 -26.79 19.01
N GLU A 176 1.83 -25.64 18.55
CA GLU A 176 3.19 -25.16 18.86
C GLU A 176 3.26 -23.86 19.68
N SER A 177 2.11 -23.30 20.09
CA SER A 177 2.04 -22.12 21.00
C SER A 177 1.32 -22.44 22.32
N LEU A 178 1.40 -23.70 22.77
CA LEU A 178 0.84 -24.22 24.02
C LEU A 178 1.92 -24.50 25.09
N LYS A 179 2.95 -23.66 25.17
CA LYS A 179 3.88 -23.63 26.29
C LYS A 179 4.06 -22.19 26.75
N ASP A 180 4.07 -22.02 28.07
CA ASP A 180 4.30 -20.78 28.81
C ASP A 180 3.10 -19.87 29.03
N TRP A 181 2.03 -20.35 29.69
CA TRP A 181 1.40 -19.47 30.69
C TRP A 181 0.81 -20.26 31.87
N PRO A 182 1.29 -20.06 33.11
CA PRO A 182 0.72 -20.69 34.30
C PRO A 182 -0.48 -19.88 34.79
N TRP A 183 -1.65 -20.51 34.86
CA TRP A 183 -2.84 -19.95 35.50
C TRP A 183 -2.81 -20.18 37.01
N PRO A 184 -3.20 -19.17 37.82
CA PRO A 184 -3.99 -19.42 39.03
C PRO A 184 -5.21 -18.48 39.00
N PHE A 185 -6.43 -18.77 39.45
CA PHE A 185 -6.99 -19.59 40.52
C PHE A 185 -8.51 -19.72 40.22
N GLN A 186 -9.10 -20.89 40.45
CA GLN A 186 -10.57 -21.08 40.49
C GLN A 186 -11.04 -20.99 41.94
N VAL A 187 -12.15 -20.28 42.17
CA VAL A 187 -12.98 -20.35 43.38
C VAL A 187 -14.05 -21.42 43.25
#